data_AF-A0A6G4RDC8-F1
#
_entry.id   AF-A0A6G4RDC8-F1
#
_cell.length_a   1.000
_cell.length_b   1.000
_cell.length_c   1.000
_cell.angle_alpha   90.00
_cell.angle_beta   90.00
_cell.angle_gamma   90.00
#
_symmetry.space_group_name_H-M   'P 1'
#
loop_
_entity.id
_entity.type
_entity.pdbx_description
1 polymer ?
#
loop_
_entity_poly.entity_id
_entity_poly.type
_entity_poly.pdbx_seq_one_letter_code
_entity_poly.pdbx_strand_id
1 'polypeptide(L)' 'MGVYDVLTDAIAQQGHDDKNSQVPGLERDDTISLLRTTNEIDLEQGDAEYAVTRLIERGYLYEVNEKLRITTVGEDEI' A
#
# COMPACT_ATOMS: atom_id res chain seq x y z
N MET A 1 2.47 -6.25 -12.85
CA MET A 1 1.52 -5.63 -11.91
C MET A 1 1.58 -4.10 -11.96
N GLY A 2 0.60 -3.37 -11.39
CA GLY A 2 0.72 -1.93 -11.09
C GLY A 2 1.10 -1.68 -9.62
N VAL A 3 1.53 -0.46 -9.28
CA VAL A 3 1.93 -0.07 -7.90
C VAL A 3 0.88 -0.45 -6.86
N TYR A 4 -0.39 -0.18 -7.17
CA TYR A 4 -1.51 -0.53 -6.29
C TYR A 4 -1.58 -2.03 -5.96
N ASP A 5 -1.27 -2.89 -6.93
CA ASP A 5 -1.39 -4.34 -6.81
C ASP A 5 -0.28 -4.92 -5.92
N VAL A 6 0.96 -4.46 -6.12
CA VAL A 6 2.12 -4.82 -5.27
C VAL A 6 1.90 -4.37 -3.82
N LEU A 7 1.32 -3.18 -3.61
CA LEU A 7 0.97 -2.71 -2.28
C LEU A 7 -0.13 -3.54 -1.65
N THR A 8 -1.14 -3.94 -2.43
CA THR A 8 -2.23 -4.79 -1.95
C THR A 8 -1.74 -6.16 -1.54
N ASP A 9 -0.88 -6.77 -2.35
CA ASP A 9 -0.29 -8.06 -2.05
C ASP A 9 0.60 -8.01 -0.80
N ALA A 10 1.48 -7.01 -0.67
CA ALA A 10 2.33 -6.88 0.51
C ALA A 10 1.56 -6.56 1.79
N ILE A 11 0.55 -5.69 1.71
CA ILE A 11 -0.34 -5.38 2.85
C ILE A 11 -1.16 -6.62 3.23
N ALA A 12 -1.66 -7.39 2.26
CA ALA A 12 -2.38 -8.64 2.49
C ALA A 12 -1.47 -9.73 3.10
N GLN A 13 -0.22 -9.82 2.67
CA GLN A 13 0.79 -10.71 3.27
C GLN A 13 1.08 -10.31 4.72
N GLN A 14 1.18 -9.02 5.04
CA GLN A 14 1.39 -8.52 6.40
C GLN A 14 0.14 -8.69 7.29
N GLY A 15 -1.06 -8.67 6.69
CA GLY A 15 -2.33 -8.88 7.38
C GLY A 15 -2.70 -10.33 7.66
N HIS A 16 -2.09 -11.30 6.96
CA HIS A 16 -2.41 -12.72 7.15
C HIS A 16 -1.98 -13.24 8.53
N ASP A 17 -0.99 -12.60 9.16
CA ASP A 17 -0.47 -13.04 10.47
C ASP A 17 -1.33 -12.57 11.65
N ASP A 18 -2.06 -11.45 11.48
CA ASP A 18 -2.86 -10.85 12.55
C ASP A 18 -4.36 -11.04 12.27
N LYS A 19 -4.97 -12.03 12.96
CA LYS A 19 -6.43 -12.26 13.01
C LYS A 19 -7.19 -11.14 13.74
N ASN A 20 -6.87 -9.89 13.46
CA ASN A 20 -7.56 -8.74 14.00
C ASN A 20 -8.07 -7.90 12.84
N SER A 21 -9.33 -7.49 12.93
CA SER A 21 -10.05 -6.69 11.94
C SER A 21 -9.51 -5.24 11.92
N GLN A 22 -8.21 -5.11 11.70
CA GLN A 22 -7.50 -3.85 11.64
C GLN A 22 -6.72 -3.87 10.34
N VAL A 23 -7.14 -2.99 9.42
CA VAL A 23 -6.54 -2.88 8.08
C VAL A 23 -5.01 -2.82 8.22
N PRO A 24 -4.25 -3.76 7.63
CA PRO A 24 -2.81 -3.78 7.78
C PRO A 24 -2.24 -2.50 7.13
N GLY A 25 -1.25 -1.91 7.78
CA GLY A 25 -0.61 -0.69 7.29
C GLY A 25 0.88 -0.87 7.16
N LEU A 26 1.44 -0.44 6.03
CA LEU A 26 2.88 -0.38 5.78
C LEU A 26 3.40 1.03 6.04
N GLU A 27 4.62 1.16 6.56
CA GLU A 27 5.25 2.48 6.63
C GLU A 27 5.55 3.00 5.22
N ARG A 28 5.59 4.33 5.06
CA ARG A 28 5.90 4.95 3.75
C ARG A 28 7.28 4.52 3.25
N ASP A 29 8.26 4.42 4.14
CA ASP A 29 9.63 4.00 3.78
C ASP A 29 9.68 2.53 3.33
N ASP A 30 9.02 1.62 4.07
CA ASP A 30 8.86 0.22 3.69
C ASP A 30 8.14 0.06 2.35
N THR A 31 7.12 0.89 2.11
CA THR A 31 6.39 0.91 0.84
C THR A 31 7.31 1.29 -0.33
N ILE A 32 8.12 2.33 -0.18
CA ILE A 32 9.07 2.76 -1.22
C ILE A 32 10.15 1.70 -1.43
N SER A 33 10.67 1.13 -0.34
CA SER A 33 11.67 0.06 -0.36
C SER A 33 11.13 -1.20 -1.05
N LEU A 34 9.88 -1.58 -0.77
CA LEU A 34 9.18 -2.67 -1.43
C LEU A 34 8.99 -2.39 -2.93
N LEU A 35 8.52 -1.19 -3.31
CA LEU A 35 8.34 -0.84 -4.73
C LEU A 35 9.66 -0.86 -5.50
N ARG A 36 10.77 -0.53 -4.84
CA ARG A 36 12.13 -0.64 -5.38
C ARG A 36 12.67 -2.07 -5.42
N THR A 37 12.27 -2.91 -4.47
CA THR A 37 12.73 -4.31 -4.35
C THR A 37 11.91 -5.23 -5.24
N THR A 38 10.67 -4.87 -5.51
CA THR A 38 9.78 -5.55 -6.43
C THR A 38 10.25 -5.29 -7.87
N ASN A 39 10.94 -6.29 -8.42
CA ASN A 39 11.51 -6.31 -9.76
C ASN A 39 10.48 -6.10 -10.90
N GLU A 40 9.19 -6.02 -10.59
CA GLU A 40 8.13 -5.78 -11.58
C GLU A 40 7.91 -4.30 -11.92
N ILE A 41 8.30 -3.37 -11.04
CA ILE A 41 7.97 -1.94 -11.25
C ILE A 41 9.20 -1.05 -11.41
N ASP A 42 10.40 -1.50 -11.01
CA ASP A 42 11.69 -0.78 -11.17
C ASP A 42 11.54 0.75 -11.07
N LEU A 43 10.94 1.21 -9.97
CA LEU A 43 10.67 2.63 -9.75
C LEU A 43 11.86 3.28 -9.07
N GLU A 44 12.27 4.44 -9.59
CA GLU A 44 13.14 5.32 -8.83
C GLU A 44 12.43 5.80 -7.56
N GLN A 45 13.20 6.17 -6.53
CA GLN A 45 12.66 6.60 -5.24
C GLN A 45 11.60 7.71 -5.41
N GLY A 46 11.88 8.69 -6.26
CA GLY A 46 10.96 9.79 -6.54
C GLY A 46 9.67 9.33 -7.24
N ASP A 47 9.74 8.38 -8.16
CA ASP A 47 8.56 7.83 -8.84
C ASP A 47 7.71 6.96 -7.90
N ALA A 48 8.34 6.19 -7.00
CA ALA A 48 7.65 5.44 -5.96
C ALA A 48 6.92 6.38 -4.98
N GLU A 49 7.59 7.42 -4.50
CA GLU A 49 6.99 8.45 -3.63
C GLU A 49 5.83 9.17 -4.32
N TYR A 50 6.01 9.52 -5.59
CA TYR A 50 4.98 10.18 -6.38
C TYR A 50 3.78 9.26 -6.63
N ALA A 51 4.00 7.98 -6.95
CA ALA A 51 2.93 7.01 -7.16
C ALA A 51 2.12 6.77 -5.88
N VAL A 52 2.79 6.65 -4.73
CA VAL A 52 2.15 6.50 -3.41
C VAL A 52 1.31 7.74 -3.09
N THR A 53 1.88 8.93 -3.22
CA THR A 53 1.18 10.20 -2.98
C THR A 53 -0.06 10.30 -3.85
N ARG A 54 0.07 9.97 -5.14
CA ARG A 54 -1.04 10.01 -6.09
C ARG A 54 -2.14 8.99 -5.78
N LEU A 55 -1.79 7.83 -5.21
CA LEU A 55 -2.76 6.83 -4.77
C LEU A 55 -3.51 7.28 -3.50
N ILE A 56 -2.84 8.00 -2.60
CA ILE A 56 -3.47 8.64 -1.44
C ILE A 56 -4.43 9.74 -1.89
N GLU A 57 -3.99 10.64 -2.77
CA GLU A 57 -4.82 11.72 -3.30
C GLU A 57 -6.06 11.21 -4.04
N ARG A 58 -5.95 10.04 -4.68
CA ARG A 58 -7.07 9.37 -5.35
C ARG A 58 -8.01 8.62 -4.38
N GLY A 59 -7.66 8.50 -3.10
CA GLY A 59 -8.45 7.78 -2.09
C GLY A 59 -8.29 6.26 -2.10
N TYR A 60 -7.35 5.71 -2.88
CA TYR A 60 -7.04 4.28 -2.86
C TYR A 60 -6.22 3.88 -1.63
N LEU A 61 -5.41 4.82 -1.13
CA LEU A 61 -4.62 4.67 0.08
C LEU A 61 -4.98 5.79 1.07
N TYR A 62 -4.75 5.55 2.35
CA TYR A 62 -4.79 6.58 3.36
C TYR A 62 -3.63 6.41 4.33
N GLU A 63 -3.07 7.53 4.80
CA GLU A 63 -2.01 7.54 5.80
C GLU A 63 -2.61 7.74 7.19
N VAL A 64 -2.35 6.79 8.10
CA VAL A 64 -2.73 6.87 9.51
C VAL A 64 -1.52 6.50 10.36
N ASN A 65 -1.07 7.42 11.21
CA ASN A 65 0.14 7.25 12.04
C ASN A 65 1.37 6.86 11.21
N GLU A 66 1.67 7.60 10.14
CA GLU A 66 2.82 7.35 9.23
C GLU A 66 2.77 5.97 8.52
N LYS A 67 1.64 5.27 8.63
CA LYS A 67 1.38 3.99 7.97
C LYS A 67 0.35 4.17 6.88
N LEU A 68 0.73 3.78 5.67
CA LEU A 68 -0.11 3.64 4.50
C LEU A 68 -0.98 2.40 4.63
N ARG A 69 -2.28 2.61 4.54
CA ARG A 69 -3.30 1.56 4.54
C ARG A 69 -4.09 1.66 3.25
N ILE A 70 -4.47 0.51 2.71
CA ILE A 70 -5.37 0.48 1.57
C ILE A 70 -6.76 0.78 2.07
N THR A 71 -7.42 1.70 1.37
CA THR A 71 -8.87 1.83 1.47
C THR A 71 -9.46 0.60 0.81
N THR A 72 -9.47 -0.53 1.52
CA THR A 72 -10.42 -1.59 1.19
C THR A 72 -11.75 -0.95 1.52
N VAL A 73 -12.41 -0.38 0.51
CA VAL A 73 -13.85 -0.16 0.56
C VAL A 73 -14.36 -1.52 1.01
N GLY A 74 -14.86 -1.60 2.24
CA GLY A 74 -15.47 -2.84 2.69
C GLY A 74 -16.42 -3.23 1.58
N GLU A 75 -16.34 -4.47 1.11
CA GLU A 75 -17.44 -5.08 0.37
C GLU A 75 -18.64 -5.23 1.33
N ASP A 76 -19.13 -4.09 1.83
CA ASP A 76 -20.29 -3.89 2.69
C ASP A 76 -21.06 -2.66 2.15
N GLU A 77 -21.31 -2.68 0.85
CA GLU A 77 -22.39 -2.00 0.12
C GLU A 77 -22.54 -2.86 -1.16
N ILE A 78 -23.57 -3.66 -1.41
CA ILE A 78 -25.02 -3.59 -1.14
C ILE A 78 -25.59 -5.02 -1.13
#